data_AF-A0A2S7PQT5-F1
#
_entry.id   AF-A0A2S7PQT5-F1
#
_cell.length_a   1.000
_cell.length_b   1.000
_cell.length_c   1.000
_cell.angle_alpha   90.00
_cell.angle_beta   90.00
_cell.angle_gamma   90.00
#
_symmetry.space_group_name_H-M   'P 1'
#
loop_
_entity.id
_entity.type
_entity.pdbx_description
1 polymer ?
#
loop_
_entity_poly.entity_id
_entity_poly.type
_entity_poly.pdbx_seq_one_letter_code
_entity_poly.pdbx_strand_id
1 'polypeptide(L)'
;MLIPAATTTTYFKIGDYVTFAWNYTSLLATPTAVNVMATCTANNVLYPIAMNQTVGNSTGAVTWDTGSYQATAVGNPLLTQTYTLIIYDAASSISATSQPGYLAVYRSFTFGMYSPQPYTPLSEWTCPTCSGALSDMERRALGFMFGMTIVTVMSFTWFVGGLGVVW
;
A
#
# COMPACT_ATOMS: atom_id res chain seq x y z
N MET A 1 -21.96 -10.82 6.70
CA MET A 1 -21.33 -9.48 6.89
C MET A 1 -19.89 -9.67 7.37
N LEU A 2 -18.91 -8.96 6.80
CA LEU A 2 -17.52 -8.94 7.29
C LEU A 2 -17.38 -7.90 8.41
N ILE A 3 -16.45 -8.16 9.32
CA ILE A 3 -15.99 -7.27 10.37
C ILE A 3 -14.46 -7.26 10.26
N PRO A 4 -13.85 -6.17 9.78
CA PRO A 4 -14.45 -4.86 9.43
C PRO A 4 -15.35 -4.89 8.18
N ALA A 5 -16.23 -3.90 8.03
CA ALA A 5 -17.14 -3.81 6.89
C ALA A 5 -16.39 -3.54 5.57
N ALA A 6 -16.87 -4.13 4.46
CA ALA A 6 -16.23 -4.01 3.14
C ALA A 6 -16.28 -2.61 2.50
N THR A 7 -17.06 -1.69 3.07
CA THR A 7 -17.15 -0.29 2.63
C THR A 7 -16.13 0.62 3.31
N THR A 8 -15.43 0.16 4.34
CA THR A 8 -14.41 0.94 5.06
C THR A 8 -13.02 0.48 4.67
N THR A 9 -12.17 1.41 4.21
CA THR A 9 -10.75 1.14 3.99
C THR A 9 -10.07 0.88 5.34
N THR A 10 -9.57 -0.33 5.51
CA THR A 10 -8.87 -0.74 6.75
C THR A 10 -7.39 -0.93 6.48
N TYR A 11 -6.56 -0.60 7.46
CA TYR A 11 -5.11 -0.70 7.36
C TYR A 11 -4.57 -1.62 8.44
N PHE A 12 -3.76 -2.57 8.04
CA PHE A 12 -3.12 -3.53 8.94
C PHE A 12 -1.61 -3.38 8.91
N LYS A 13 -1.01 -3.47 10.10
CA LYS A 13 0.43 -3.43 10.27
C LYS A 13 1.04 -4.78 9.88
N ILE A 14 2.07 -4.76 9.06
CA ILE A 14 2.87 -5.95 8.75
C ILE A 14 3.72 -6.27 9.99
N GLY A 15 3.72 -7.54 10.41
CA GLY A 15 4.36 -8.00 11.64
C GLY A 15 3.43 -8.07 12.85
N ASP A 16 2.12 -7.94 12.64
CA ASP A 16 1.09 -8.05 13.68
C ASP A 16 0.02 -9.09 13.32
N TYR A 17 -0.85 -9.41 14.27
CA TYR A 17 -1.98 -10.31 14.09
C TYR A 17 -3.16 -9.59 13.46
N VAL A 18 -3.64 -10.11 12.33
CA VAL A 18 -4.78 -9.56 11.61
C VAL A 18 -5.95 -10.53 11.69
N THR A 19 -7.06 -10.11 12.30
CA THR A 19 -8.26 -10.96 12.42
C THR A 19 -9.32 -10.53 11.42
N PHE A 20 -9.75 -11.47 10.58
CA PHE A 20 -10.88 -11.30 9.68
C PHE A 20 -12.05 -12.14 10.20
N ALA A 21 -13.20 -11.51 10.43
CA ALA A 21 -14.41 -12.21 10.83
C ALA A 21 -15.55 -11.94 9.84
N TRP A 22 -16.32 -12.96 9.49
CA TRP A 22 -17.49 -12.84 8.62
C TRP A 22 -18.66 -13.68 9.12
N ASN A 23 -19.85 -13.30 8.66
CA ASN A 23 -21.08 -14.06 8.84
C ASN A 23 -21.55 -14.59 7.47
N TYR A 24 -21.84 -15.88 7.41
CA TYR A 24 -22.35 -16.55 6.23
C TYR A 24 -23.82 -16.20 6.01
N THR A 25 -24.13 -15.57 4.88
CA THR A 25 -25.50 -15.17 4.53
C THR A 25 -25.99 -15.99 3.34
N SER A 26 -27.25 -16.39 3.37
CA SER A 26 -27.94 -17.02 2.23
C SER A 26 -27.36 -18.35 1.76
N LEU A 27 -26.83 -19.17 2.66
CA LEU A 27 -26.41 -20.54 2.36
C LEU A 27 -27.56 -21.53 2.58
N LEU A 28 -27.83 -22.38 1.59
CA LEU A 28 -28.71 -23.55 1.74
C LEU A 28 -27.88 -24.84 1.90
N ALA A 29 -26.71 -24.91 1.23
CA ALA A 29 -25.72 -25.94 1.42
C ALA A 29 -24.52 -25.34 2.17
N THR A 30 -24.33 -25.74 3.43
CA THR A 30 -23.19 -25.29 4.23
C THR A 30 -21.93 -26.02 3.76
N PRO A 31 -20.87 -25.30 3.34
CA PRO A 31 -19.61 -25.93 2.95
C PRO A 31 -18.97 -26.61 4.17
N THR A 32 -18.26 -27.72 3.96
CA THR A 32 -17.55 -28.42 5.04
C THR A 32 -16.30 -27.66 5.49
N ALA A 33 -15.62 -27.01 4.55
CA ALA A 33 -14.45 -26.19 4.82
C ALA A 33 -14.36 -25.01 3.85
N VAL A 34 -13.67 -23.94 4.26
CA VAL A 34 -13.39 -22.77 3.44
C VAL A 34 -11.91 -22.48 3.38
N ASN A 35 -11.50 -21.86 2.28
CA ASN A 35 -10.17 -21.31 2.08
C ASN A 35 -10.24 -19.79 2.10
N VAL A 36 -9.33 -19.19 2.85
CA VAL A 36 -9.18 -17.74 3.00
C VAL A 36 -7.80 -17.33 2.51
N MET A 37 -7.78 -16.43 1.55
CA MET A 37 -6.54 -15.92 0.95
C MET A 37 -6.64 -14.43 0.74
N ALA A 38 -5.50 -13.78 0.51
CA ALA A 38 -5.44 -12.42 0.04
C ALA A 38 -4.72 -12.37 -1.32
N THR A 39 -5.10 -11.43 -2.18
CA THR A 39 -4.34 -11.09 -3.38
C THR A 39 -3.87 -9.65 -3.32
N CYS A 40 -2.64 -9.38 -3.73
CA CYS A 40 -2.11 -8.01 -3.76
C CYS A 40 -2.32 -7.37 -5.14
N THR A 41 -2.77 -6.12 -5.17
CA THR A 41 -3.03 -5.40 -6.43
C THR A 41 -1.76 -5.15 -7.26
N ALA A 42 -0.57 -5.07 -6.63
CA ALA A 42 0.67 -4.77 -7.34
C ALA A 42 1.29 -6.00 -8.03
N ASN A 43 1.26 -7.17 -7.40
CA ASN A 43 1.95 -8.35 -7.91
C ASN A 43 1.01 -9.51 -8.29
N ASN A 44 -0.29 -9.40 -8.03
CA ASN A 44 -1.30 -10.41 -8.31
C ASN A 44 -0.99 -11.79 -7.71
N VAL A 45 -0.14 -11.85 -6.67
CA VAL A 45 0.21 -13.09 -5.97
C VAL A 45 -0.88 -13.40 -4.94
N LEU A 46 -1.22 -14.68 -4.82
CA LEU A 46 -2.13 -15.21 -3.81
C LEU A 46 -1.35 -15.59 -2.54
N TYR A 47 -1.75 -14.99 -1.43
CA TYR A 47 -1.20 -15.22 -0.10
C TYR A 47 -2.19 -16.06 0.69
N PRO A 48 -1.87 -17.32 1.02
CA PRO A 48 -2.76 -18.15 1.83
C PRO A 48 -2.78 -17.64 3.27
N ILE A 49 -3.97 -17.29 3.76
CA ILE A 49 -4.18 -16.89 5.17
C ILE A 49 -4.55 -18.12 5.99
N ALA A 50 -5.54 -18.87 5.52
CA ALA A 50 -5.94 -20.15 6.07
C ALA A 50 -6.53 -21.05 5.00
N MET A 51 -6.18 -22.32 5.06
CA MET A 51 -6.64 -23.34 4.12
C MET A 51 -7.38 -24.44 4.88
N ASN A 52 -8.43 -24.98 4.28
CA ASN A 52 -9.28 -26.04 4.85
C ASN A 52 -9.82 -25.69 6.25
N GLN A 53 -10.26 -24.46 6.45
CA GLN A 53 -10.87 -24.05 7.71
C GLN A 53 -12.28 -24.64 7.81
N THR A 54 -12.50 -25.51 8.81
CA THR A 54 -13.79 -26.15 9.05
C THR A 54 -14.88 -25.13 9.39
N VAL A 55 -16.03 -25.22 8.72
CA VAL A 55 -17.19 -24.36 8.99
C VAL A 55 -18.09 -25.04 10.02
N GLY A 56 -17.92 -24.66 11.29
CA GLY A 56 -18.73 -25.21 12.39
C GLY A 56 -20.00 -24.42 12.70
N ASN A 57 -20.01 -23.11 12.40
CA ASN A 57 -21.05 -22.17 12.81
C ASN A 57 -21.48 -21.25 11.66
N SER A 58 -22.55 -20.47 11.88
CA SER A 58 -22.99 -19.41 10.96
C SER A 58 -21.99 -18.25 10.80
N THR A 59 -20.95 -18.21 11.64
CA THR A 59 -19.87 -17.23 11.57
C THR A 59 -18.52 -17.90 11.36
N GLY A 60 -17.65 -17.25 10.60
CA GLY A 60 -16.25 -17.62 10.40
C GLY A 60 -15.34 -16.51 10.90
N ALA A 61 -14.22 -16.88 11.51
CA ALA A 61 -13.19 -15.93 11.90
C ALA A 61 -11.82 -16.57 11.72
N VAL A 62 -10.85 -15.81 11.24
CA VAL A 62 -9.49 -16.27 11.06
C VAL A 62 -8.49 -15.21 11.44
N THR A 63 -7.42 -15.62 12.11
CA THR A 63 -6.32 -14.74 12.49
C THR A 63 -5.12 -15.07 11.64
N TRP A 64 -4.59 -14.06 10.97
CA TRP A 64 -3.40 -14.12 10.15
C TRP A 64 -2.21 -13.54 10.91
N ASP A 65 -1.19 -14.36 11.14
CA ASP A 65 0.10 -13.90 11.67
C ASP A 65 0.98 -13.43 10.51
N THR A 66 0.97 -12.11 10.26
CA THR A 66 1.74 -11.52 9.17
C THR A 66 3.25 -11.51 9.45
N GLY A 67 3.66 -11.54 10.72
CA GLY A 67 5.05 -11.59 11.15
C GLY A 67 5.68 -12.95 10.88
N SER A 68 5.01 -14.02 11.32
CA SER A 68 5.44 -15.39 11.04
C SER A 68 5.43 -15.70 9.54
N TYR A 69 4.44 -15.17 8.80
CA TYR A 69 4.39 -15.32 7.35
C TYR A 69 5.62 -14.66 6.69
N GLN A 70 5.94 -13.40 7.03
CA GLN A 70 7.10 -12.71 6.47
C GLN A 70 8.43 -13.41 6.78
N ALA A 71 8.57 -13.99 7.98
CA ALA A 71 9.77 -14.71 8.37
C ALA A 71 10.02 -15.98 7.54
N THR A 72 8.94 -16.61 7.06
CA THR A 72 9.00 -17.90 6.33
C THR A 72 8.94 -17.71 4.81
N ALA A 73 8.22 -16.69 4.33
CA ALA A 73 7.95 -16.45 2.92
C ALA A 73 9.03 -15.60 2.23
N VAL A 74 10.28 -16.09 2.22
CA VAL A 74 11.45 -15.39 1.64
C VAL A 74 11.27 -15.09 0.14
N GLY A 75 10.57 -15.97 -0.59
CA GLY A 75 10.33 -15.79 -2.04
C GLY A 75 9.21 -14.81 -2.39
N ASN A 76 8.25 -14.58 -1.48
CA ASN A 76 7.06 -13.75 -1.73
C ASN A 76 6.74 -12.91 -0.46
N PRO A 77 7.54 -11.88 -0.17
CA PRO A 77 7.33 -11.05 1.01
C PRO A 77 6.03 -10.24 0.91
N LEU A 78 5.45 -9.92 2.06
CA LEU A 78 4.32 -8.99 2.14
C LEU A 78 4.78 -7.57 1.78
N LEU A 79 4.06 -6.95 0.85
CA LEU A 79 4.32 -5.61 0.34
C LEU A 79 3.44 -4.59 1.06
N THR A 80 3.91 -3.36 1.14
CA THR A 80 3.11 -2.24 1.66
C THR A 80 2.15 -1.73 0.59
N GLN A 81 1.09 -2.49 0.32
CA GLN A 81 0.13 -2.20 -0.73
C GLN A 81 -1.30 -2.60 -0.32
N THR A 82 -2.27 -2.31 -1.17
CA THR A 82 -3.65 -2.80 -1.04
C THR A 82 -3.75 -4.28 -1.44
N TYR A 83 -4.49 -5.01 -0.61
CA TYR A 83 -4.84 -6.41 -0.76
C TYR A 83 -6.35 -6.58 -0.85
N THR A 84 -6.79 -7.60 -1.57
CA THR A 84 -8.18 -8.02 -1.66
C THR A 84 -8.34 -9.38 -0.99
N LEU A 85 -9.26 -9.47 -0.03
CA LEU A 85 -9.58 -10.72 0.65
C LEU A 85 -10.44 -11.60 -0.24
N ILE A 86 -10.05 -12.86 -0.36
CA ILE A 86 -10.72 -13.90 -1.13
C ILE A 86 -11.15 -15.02 -0.18
N ILE A 87 -12.45 -15.30 -0.14
CA ILE A 87 -13.00 -16.43 0.63
C ILE A 87 -13.79 -17.31 -0.33
N TYR A 88 -13.53 -18.61 -0.33
CA TYR A 88 -14.22 -19.57 -1.18
C TYR A 88 -14.31 -20.94 -0.51
N ASP A 89 -15.23 -21.78 -1.00
CA ASP A 89 -15.38 -23.16 -0.54
C ASP A 89 -14.15 -23.99 -0.91
N ALA A 90 -13.65 -24.80 0.03
CA ALA A 90 -12.51 -25.67 -0.18
C ALA A 90 -12.76 -26.77 -1.23
N ALA A 91 -14.03 -27.18 -1.42
CA ALA A 91 -14.42 -28.11 -2.49
C ALA A 91 -14.51 -27.44 -3.88
N SER A 92 -14.36 -26.12 -3.94
CA SER A 92 -14.51 -25.32 -5.15
C SER A 92 -13.19 -24.64 -5.54
N SER A 93 -13.23 -23.80 -6.57
CA SER A 93 -12.08 -23.05 -7.05
C SER A 93 -12.28 -21.54 -6.94
N ILE A 94 -11.16 -20.82 -6.90
CA ILE A 94 -11.10 -19.35 -6.94
C ILE A 94 -11.88 -18.79 -8.14
N SER A 95 -11.90 -19.49 -9.27
CA SER A 95 -12.58 -19.05 -10.50
C SER A 95 -13.97 -19.68 -10.69
N ALA A 96 -14.52 -20.34 -9.67
CA ALA A 96 -15.81 -21.00 -9.78
C ALA A 96 -16.95 -19.99 -9.95
N THR A 97 -17.86 -20.30 -10.87
CA THR A 97 -19.09 -19.53 -11.06
C THR A 97 -20.00 -19.69 -9.85
N SER A 98 -20.64 -18.61 -9.41
CA SER A 98 -21.60 -18.64 -8.32
C SER A 98 -22.78 -19.54 -8.67
N GLN A 99 -23.07 -20.53 -7.82
CA GLN A 99 -24.25 -21.39 -7.95
C GLN A 99 -25.26 -21.09 -6.84
N PRO A 100 -26.57 -21.13 -7.13
CA PRO A 100 -27.60 -20.91 -6.11
C PRO A 100 -27.45 -21.89 -4.94
N GLY A 101 -27.50 -21.38 -3.71
CA GLY A 101 -27.44 -22.20 -2.49
C GLY A 101 -26.05 -22.61 -2.01
N TYR A 102 -25.02 -22.46 -2.85
CA TYR A 102 -23.61 -22.69 -2.49
C TYR A 102 -22.89 -21.40 -2.12
N LEU A 103 -21.76 -21.51 -1.42
CA LEU A 103 -20.92 -20.37 -1.10
C LEU A 103 -20.28 -19.80 -2.38
N ALA A 104 -20.66 -18.58 -2.74
CA ALA A 104 -20.01 -17.84 -3.82
C ALA A 104 -18.62 -17.35 -3.40
N VAL A 105 -17.71 -17.25 -4.37
CA VAL A 105 -16.37 -16.67 -4.13
C VAL A 105 -16.52 -15.20 -3.74
N TYR A 106 -16.07 -14.87 -2.54
CA TYR A 106 -16.08 -13.52 -2.01
C TYR A 106 -14.80 -12.78 -2.42
N ARG A 107 -14.91 -11.54 -2.94
CA ARG A 107 -13.77 -10.68 -3.34
C ARG A 107 -13.97 -9.18 -3.14
N SER A 108 -14.98 -8.78 -2.37
CA SER A 108 -15.37 -7.36 -2.30
C SER A 108 -14.66 -6.56 -1.20
N PHE A 109 -13.91 -7.22 -0.32
CA PHE A 109 -13.22 -6.56 0.79
C PHE A 109 -11.77 -6.26 0.42
N THR A 110 -11.40 -4.98 0.46
CA THR A 110 -10.03 -4.51 0.23
C THR A 110 -9.47 -3.87 1.49
N PHE A 111 -8.19 -4.10 1.76
CA PHE A 111 -7.47 -3.57 2.92
C PHE A 111 -6.04 -3.19 2.54
N GLY A 112 -5.49 -2.17 3.18
CA GLY A 112 -4.10 -1.77 3.02
C GLY A 112 -3.19 -2.47 4.03
N MET A 113 -1.98 -2.83 3.62
CA MET A 113 -0.91 -3.25 4.53
C MET A 113 0.19 -2.20 4.58
N TYR A 114 0.72 -1.93 5.77
CA TYR A 114 1.80 -0.96 5.95
C TYR A 114 2.90 -1.49 6.88
N SER A 115 4.13 -1.05 6.64
CA SER A 115 5.26 -1.30 7.52
C SER A 115 5.58 -0.02 8.29
N PRO A 116 5.68 -0.05 9.63
CA PRO A 116 6.06 1.12 10.40
C PRO A 116 7.52 1.50 10.10
N GLN A 117 7.79 2.79 10.05
CA GLN A 117 9.18 3.27 10.08
C GLN A 117 9.77 3.05 11.48
N PRO A 118 11.07 2.70 11.58
CA PRO A 118 11.75 2.63 12.87
C PRO A 118 11.71 4.01 13.55
N TYR A 119 11.54 4.03 14.87
CA TYR A 119 11.52 5.25 15.65
C TYR A 119 12.90 5.93 15.60
N THR A 120 12.94 7.19 15.20
CA THR A 120 14.13 8.05 15.28
C THR A 120 13.91 9.09 16.37
N PRO A 121 14.82 9.22 17.34
CA PRO A 121 14.68 10.22 18.40
C PRO A 121 14.74 11.63 17.81
N LEU A 122 14.00 12.56 18.44
CA LEU A 122 13.84 13.93 17.94
C LEU A 122 15.16 14.69 17.82
N SER A 123 16.19 14.30 18.59
CA SER A 123 17.55 14.86 18.52
C SER A 123 18.31 14.49 17.25
N GLU A 124 17.94 13.39 16.60
CA GLU A 124 18.59 12.87 15.38
C GLU A 124 17.71 13.05 14.13
N TRP A 125 16.41 13.32 14.32
CA TRP A 125 15.48 13.55 13.22
C TRP A 125 15.76 14.89 12.55
N THR A 126 16.35 14.83 11.35
CA THR A 126 16.58 16.02 10.51
C THR A 126 15.52 16.04 9.41
N CYS A 127 14.61 17.01 9.42
CA CYS A 127 13.63 17.15 8.34
C CYS A 127 14.27 17.75 7.08
N PRO A 128 14.44 16.99 5.98
CA PRO A 128 15.13 17.49 4.79
C PRO A 128 14.40 18.65 4.12
N THR A 129 13.06 18.67 4.25
CA THR A 129 12.18 19.67 3.64
C THR A 129 11.80 20.82 4.58
N CYS A 130 11.93 20.64 5.90
CA CYS A 130 11.63 21.70 6.88
C CYS A 130 12.85 22.59 7.15
N SER A 131 14.07 22.10 6.88
CA SER A 131 15.33 22.83 7.00
C SER A 131 15.67 23.68 5.76
N GLY A 132 14.71 23.92 4.87
CA GLY A 132 14.87 24.76 3.69
C GLY A 132 14.21 26.12 3.92
N ALA A 133 14.95 27.11 4.41
CA ALA A 133 14.48 28.51 4.42
C ALA A 133 14.16 29.05 3.01
N LEU A 134 14.52 28.29 1.97
CA LEU A 134 14.19 28.53 0.56
C LEU A 134 13.77 27.20 -0.08
N SER A 135 12.59 27.18 -0.69
CA SER A 135 12.08 26.10 -1.54
C SER A 135 12.96 25.88 -2.78
N ASP A 136 12.88 24.70 -3.39
CA ASP A 136 13.62 24.39 -4.63
C ASP A 136 13.32 25.38 -5.76
N MET A 137 12.09 25.90 -5.79
CA MET A 137 11.69 26.93 -6.75
C MET A 137 12.41 28.27 -6.48
N GLU A 138 12.53 28.67 -5.21
CA GLU A 138 13.25 29.89 -4.83
C GLU A 138 14.76 29.78 -5.10
N ARG A 139 15.38 28.62 -4.86
CA ARG A 139 16.79 28.40 -5.22
C ARG A 139 17.04 28.49 -6.72
N ARG A 140 16.14 27.92 -7.54
CA ARG A 140 16.21 28.04 -9.00
C ARG A 140 15.96 29.46 -9.49
N ALA A 141 15.01 30.18 -8.87
CA ALA A 141 14.72 31.57 -9.18
C ALA A 141 15.90 32.49 -8.85
N LEU A 142 16.55 32.30 -7.70
CA LEU A 142 17.76 33.03 -7.32
C LEU A 142 18.92 32.74 -8.29
N GLY A 143 19.14 31.47 -8.65
CA GLY A 143 20.15 31.08 -9.64
C GLY A 143 19.91 31.74 -11.01
N PHE A 144 18.65 31.80 -11.46
CA PHE A 144 18.28 32.48 -12.70
C PHE A 144 18.49 34.00 -12.62
N MET A 145 18.08 34.64 -11.52
CA MET A 145 18.29 36.07 -11.30
C MET A 145 19.77 36.43 -11.37
N PHE A 146 20.62 35.78 -10.58
CA PHE A 146 22.06 36.05 -10.59
C PHE A 146 22.70 35.71 -11.94
N GLY A 147 22.29 34.62 -12.58
CA GLY A 147 22.76 34.26 -13.92
C GLY A 147 22.46 35.35 -14.95
N MET A 148 21.22 35.85 -14.97
CA MET A 148 20.82 36.90 -15.89
C MET A 148 21.53 38.23 -15.61
N THR A 149 21.72 38.59 -14.33
CA THR A 149 22.48 39.80 -13.95
C THR A 149 23.95 39.72 -14.41
N ILE A 150 24.59 38.57 -14.25
CA ILE A 150 25.99 38.39 -14.67
C ILE A 150 26.10 38.48 -16.19
N VAL A 151 25.18 37.83 -16.92
CA VAL A 151 25.17 37.88 -18.39
C VAL A 151 24.97 39.32 -18.87
N THR A 152 24.00 40.06 -18.33
CA THR A 152 23.75 41.44 -18.77
C THR A 152 24.93 42.38 -18.49
N VAL A 153 25.56 42.28 -17.30
CA VAL A 153 26.73 43.09 -16.97
C VAL A 153 27.91 42.76 -17.89
N MET A 154 28.19 41.48 -18.12
CA MET A 154 29.30 41.09 -19.02
C MET A 154 29.04 41.49 -20.46
N SER A 155 27.82 41.33 -20.97
CA SER A 155 27.45 41.73 -22.32
C SER A 155 27.54 43.24 -22.52
N PHE A 156 27.06 44.05 -21.56
CA PHE A 156 27.19 45.50 -21.63
C PHE A 156 28.66 45.94 -21.52
N THR A 157 29.44 45.33 -20.64
CA THR A 157 30.87 45.65 -20.48
C THR A 157 31.64 45.34 -21.77
N TRP A 158 31.37 44.19 -22.40
CA TRP A 158 31.94 43.84 -23.70
C TRP A 158 31.53 44.81 -24.81
N PHE A 159 30.24 45.17 -24.88
CA PHE A 159 29.75 46.12 -25.87
C PHE A 159 30.37 47.51 -25.71
N VAL A 160 30.44 48.02 -24.48
CA VAL A 160 31.00 49.34 -24.17
C VAL A 160 32.52 49.37 -24.38
N GLY A 161 33.25 48.33 -23.95
CA GLY A 161 34.71 48.24 -24.10
C GLY A 161 35.17 47.89 -25.51
N GLY A 162 34.41 47.10 -26.26
CA GLY A 162 34.75 46.66 -27.62
C GLY A 162 34.46 47.69 -28.72
N LEU A 163 33.49 48.58 -28.51
CA LEU A 163 33.15 49.66 -29.46
C LEU A 163 33.78 51.02 -29.10
N GLY A 164 34.55 51.13 -28.01
CA GLY A 164 35.24 52.36 -27.61
C GLY A 164 34.29 53.55 -27.35
N VAL A 165 33.07 53.28 -26.87
CA VAL A 165 31.99 54.29 -26.72
C VAL A 165 32.15 55.16 -25.47
N VAL A 166 33.20 54.94 -24.67
CA VAL A 166 33.57 55.84 -23.57
C VAL A 166 34.92 56.47 -23.93
N TRP A 167 34.89 57.79 -24.08
CA TRP A 167 36.04 58.68 -24.20
C TRP A 167 36.97 58.61 -22.99
#